data_AF-A0A6I7PGN6-F1
#
_entry.id   AF-A0A6I7PGN6-F1
#
_cell.length_a   1.000
_cell.length_b   1.000
_cell.length_c   1.000
_cell.angle_alpha   90.00
_cell.angle_beta   90.00
_cell.angle_gamma   90.00
#
_symmetry.space_group_name_H-M   'P 1'
#
loop_
_entity.id
_entity.type
_entity.pdbx_description
1 polymer ?
#
loop_
_entity_poly.entity_id
_entity_poly.type
_entity_poly.pdbx_seq_one_letter_code
_entity_poly.pdbx_strand_id
1 'polypeptide(L)'
;ALGSGADDYSVDCFAVFDDGDGPALYAGGLFFNAGGVNTMNIARWRNEAWSSLGSGLLGHFVYALASFDDRSGAGPALYVGGSFTNSPAGDARLAKFQGCAPGADCPADITIDCRVDFDDLAIVLSNFGQTGPNIPGDVNNDDTVDFIDLSEVLARFGDTCP
;
A
#
# COMPACT_ATOMS: atom_id res chain seq x y z
N ALA A 1 -5.00 -8.98 -23.72
CA ALA A 1 -5.61 -7.66 -24.03
C ALA A 1 -6.14 -7.07 -22.73
N LEU A 2 -6.10 -5.75 -22.51
CA LEU A 2 -6.49 -5.07 -21.26
C LEU A 2 -8.02 -5.09 -20.97
N GLY A 3 -8.74 -6.12 -21.43
CA GLY A 3 -10.19 -6.11 -21.51
C GLY A 3 -10.70 -5.03 -22.48
N SER A 4 -11.75 -4.31 -22.08
CA SER A 4 -12.24 -3.11 -22.76
C SER A 4 -11.35 -1.87 -22.55
N GLY A 5 -10.51 -1.88 -21.50
CA GLY A 5 -9.70 -0.73 -21.11
C GLY A 5 -10.45 0.18 -20.12
N ALA A 6 -10.08 1.46 -20.07
CA ALA A 6 -10.88 2.49 -19.41
C ALA A 6 -11.83 3.08 -20.45
N ASP A 7 -13.14 2.95 -20.23
CA ASP A 7 -14.10 2.85 -21.34
C ASP A 7 -14.85 4.15 -21.66
N ASP A 8 -14.87 5.13 -20.75
CA ASP A 8 -15.81 6.26 -20.85
C ASP A 8 -15.20 7.57 -21.37
N TYR A 9 -14.06 8.00 -20.81
CA TYR A 9 -13.41 9.25 -21.24
C TYR A 9 -11.89 9.10 -21.42
N SER A 10 -11.07 9.74 -20.59
CA SER A 10 -9.61 9.83 -20.77
C SER A 10 -8.87 9.15 -19.62
N VAL A 11 -7.78 8.47 -19.98
CA VAL A 11 -6.72 8.19 -19.02
C VAL A 11 -5.60 9.19 -19.27
N ASP A 12 -5.30 9.98 -18.24
CA ASP A 12 -4.41 11.13 -18.33
C ASP A 12 -3.04 10.84 -17.68
N CYS A 13 -2.99 9.87 -16.77
CA CYS A 13 -1.76 9.49 -16.08
C CYS A 13 -1.75 8.01 -15.67
N PHE A 14 -0.53 7.50 -15.48
CA PHE A 14 -0.29 6.15 -14.97
C PHE A 14 0.85 6.17 -13.95
N ALA A 15 0.80 5.25 -12.99
CA ALA A 15 1.92 4.94 -12.12
C ALA A 15 1.98 3.44 -11.86
N VAL A 16 3.18 2.90 -11.68
CA VAL A 16 3.35 1.60 -11.04
C VAL A 16 3.48 1.84 -9.55
N PHE A 17 2.73 1.07 -8.76
CA PHE A 17 2.79 1.11 -7.31
C PHE A 17 2.58 -0.30 -6.76
N ASP A 18 3.25 -0.60 -5.65
CA ASP A 18 3.07 -1.82 -4.90
C ASP A 18 2.24 -1.49 -3.66
N ASP A 19 1.02 -2.03 -3.61
CA ASP A 19 0.10 -1.85 -2.50
C ASP A 19 0.15 -3.02 -1.51
N GLY A 20 1.31 -3.67 -1.37
CA GLY A 20 1.52 -4.80 -0.46
C GLY A 20 1.28 -6.16 -1.11
N ASP A 21 0.60 -6.22 -2.25
CA ASP A 21 0.33 -7.47 -2.98
C ASP A 21 1.23 -7.64 -4.24
N GLY A 22 2.23 -6.79 -4.44
CA GLY A 22 3.17 -6.82 -5.57
C GLY A 22 3.04 -5.60 -6.50
N PRO A 23 3.83 -5.48 -7.58
CA PRO A 23 3.66 -4.38 -8.53
C PRO A 23 2.30 -4.41 -9.21
N ALA A 24 1.59 -3.28 -9.26
CA ALA A 24 0.37 -3.08 -10.05
C ALA A 24 0.43 -1.76 -10.83
N LEU A 25 -0.29 -1.71 -11.96
CA LEU A 25 -0.43 -0.50 -12.75
C LEU A 25 -1.68 0.26 -12.31
N TYR A 26 -1.54 1.53 -11.96
CA TYR A 26 -2.63 2.42 -11.62
C TYR A 26 -2.87 3.38 -12.77
N ALA A 27 -4.13 3.51 -13.16
CA ALA A 27 -4.60 4.43 -14.18
C ALA A 27 -5.40 5.54 -13.51
N GLY A 28 -5.12 6.79 -13.86
CA GLY A 28 -5.84 7.98 -13.39
C GLY A 28 -6.27 8.86 -14.56
N GLY A 29 -7.46 9.44 -14.46
CA GLY A 29 -7.98 10.37 -15.46
C GLY A 29 -9.39 10.80 -15.15
N LEU A 30 -10.19 10.98 -16.19
CA LEU A 30 -11.65 11.03 -16.10
C LEU A 30 -12.19 9.73 -16.70
N PHE A 31 -12.76 8.85 -15.89
CA PHE A 31 -13.44 7.64 -16.39
C PHE A 31 -14.25 7.04 -15.25
N PHE A 32 -15.34 6.35 -15.58
CA PHE A 32 -16.17 5.72 -14.55
C PHE A 32 -15.99 4.21 -14.51
N ASN A 33 -15.57 3.62 -15.62
CA ASN A 33 -15.37 2.18 -15.75
C ASN A 33 -13.98 1.82 -16.28
N ALA A 34 -13.44 0.71 -15.77
CA ALA A 34 -12.28 0.03 -16.31
C ALA A 34 -12.54 -1.48 -16.37
N GLY A 35 -12.49 -2.08 -17.56
CA GLY A 35 -12.74 -3.52 -17.74
C GLY A 35 -14.12 -3.98 -17.26
N GLY A 36 -15.14 -3.12 -17.36
CA GLY A 36 -16.49 -3.38 -16.84
C GLY A 36 -16.65 -3.24 -15.32
N VAL A 37 -15.59 -2.86 -14.60
CA VAL A 37 -15.65 -2.54 -13.17
C VAL A 37 -15.84 -1.03 -13.01
N ASN A 38 -16.76 -0.64 -12.13
CA ASN A 38 -16.93 0.76 -11.74
C ASN A 38 -15.80 1.19 -10.81
N THR A 39 -14.93 2.10 -11.25
CA THR A 39 -13.70 2.47 -10.55
C THR A 39 -13.61 3.95 -10.17
N MET A 40 -14.36 4.83 -10.83
CA MET A 40 -14.42 6.28 -10.55
C MET A 40 -13.05 6.97 -10.51
N ASN A 41 -12.54 7.33 -11.70
CA ASN A 41 -11.34 8.15 -11.98
C ASN A 41 -9.98 7.57 -11.57
N ILE A 42 -9.95 6.43 -10.87
CA ILE A 42 -8.73 5.69 -10.55
C ILE A 42 -8.98 4.18 -10.58
N ALA A 43 -8.11 3.42 -11.23
CA ALA A 43 -8.22 1.96 -11.31
C ALA A 43 -6.86 1.27 -11.19
N ARG A 44 -6.85 0.08 -10.61
CA ARG A 44 -5.69 -0.81 -10.46
C ARG A 44 -5.79 -1.95 -11.47
N TRP A 45 -4.73 -2.23 -12.21
CA TRP A 45 -4.59 -3.39 -13.08
C TRP A 45 -3.56 -4.35 -12.49
N ARG A 46 -4.01 -5.56 -12.15
CA ARG A 46 -3.14 -6.69 -11.84
C ARG A 46 -3.83 -8.01 -12.19
N ASN A 47 -3.03 -9.05 -12.45
CA ASN A 47 -3.51 -10.42 -12.68
C ASN A 47 -4.58 -10.48 -13.78
N GLU A 48 -4.35 -9.72 -14.85
CA GLU A 48 -5.25 -9.63 -16.00
C GLU A 48 -6.64 -9.05 -15.69
N ALA A 49 -6.80 -8.36 -14.56
CA ALA A 49 -8.08 -7.76 -14.14
C ALA A 49 -7.91 -6.31 -13.66
N TRP A 50 -8.93 -5.49 -13.93
CA TRP A 50 -9.10 -4.17 -13.34
C TRP A 50 -9.84 -4.28 -12.00
N SER A 51 -9.49 -3.43 -11.04
CA SER A 51 -10.20 -3.26 -9.77
C SER A 51 -10.28 -1.79 -9.37
N SER A 52 -11.31 -1.44 -8.58
CA SER A 52 -11.48 -0.10 -8.01
C SER A 52 -10.61 0.10 -6.78
N LEU A 53 -10.24 1.35 -6.50
CA LEU A 53 -9.64 1.73 -5.22
C LEU A 53 -10.74 2.31 -4.31
N GLY A 54 -11.32 1.47 -3.46
CA GLY A 54 -12.45 1.86 -2.62
C GLY A 54 -13.63 2.37 -3.45
N SER A 55 -14.17 3.53 -3.08
CA SER A 55 -15.22 4.24 -3.85
C SER A 55 -14.68 5.11 -5.00
N GLY A 56 -13.36 5.13 -5.22
CA GLY A 56 -12.67 5.97 -6.20
C GLY A 56 -12.64 7.45 -5.84
N LEU A 57 -12.35 8.30 -6.82
CA LEU A 57 -12.19 9.75 -6.68
C LEU A 57 -13.32 10.48 -7.38
N LEU A 58 -14.12 11.24 -6.63
CA LEU A 58 -15.33 11.88 -7.16
C LEU A 58 -15.10 13.36 -7.50
N GLY A 59 -16.00 13.90 -8.32
CA GLY A 59 -16.06 15.31 -8.64
C GLY A 59 -15.41 15.66 -9.96
N HIS A 60 -14.16 15.25 -10.22
CA HIS A 60 -13.41 15.65 -11.41
C HIS A 60 -12.16 14.75 -11.67
N PHE A 61 -11.28 15.20 -12.57
CA PHE A 61 -10.11 14.55 -13.13
C PHE A 61 -9.00 14.24 -12.13
N VAL A 62 -8.28 13.15 -12.40
CA VAL A 62 -6.94 12.89 -11.89
C VAL A 62 -5.91 13.29 -12.96
N TYR A 63 -4.92 14.09 -12.58
CA TYR A 63 -3.87 14.57 -13.49
C TYR A 63 -2.49 13.98 -13.20
N ALA A 64 -2.27 13.49 -11.99
CA ALA A 64 -0.98 12.97 -11.58
C ALA A 64 -1.13 11.80 -10.61
N LEU A 65 -0.26 10.81 -10.79
CA LEU A 65 -0.03 9.70 -9.88
C LEU A 65 1.47 9.64 -9.61
N ALA A 66 1.84 9.52 -8.34
CA ALA A 66 3.24 9.39 -7.95
C ALA A 66 3.37 8.48 -6.73
N SER A 67 4.27 7.50 -6.81
CA SER A 67 4.73 6.79 -5.62
C SER A 67 5.76 7.66 -4.91
N PHE A 68 5.59 7.85 -3.60
CA PHE A 68 6.53 8.60 -2.78
C PHE A 68 6.56 8.02 -1.36
N ASP A 69 7.75 7.87 -0.81
CA ASP A 69 7.96 7.56 0.60
C ASP A 69 8.15 8.86 1.38
N ASP A 70 7.17 9.19 2.21
CA ASP A 70 7.18 10.37 3.07
C ASP A 70 7.98 10.17 4.37
N ARG A 71 8.65 9.01 4.51
CA ARG A 71 9.41 8.58 5.68
C ARG A 71 8.57 8.51 6.95
N SER A 72 7.27 8.24 6.80
CA SER A 72 6.38 7.94 7.92
C SER A 72 6.67 6.59 8.57
N GLY A 73 7.47 5.75 7.92
CA GLY A 73 7.75 4.38 8.36
C GLY A 73 6.77 3.35 7.78
N ALA A 74 5.73 3.77 7.05
CA ALA A 74 4.74 2.89 6.44
C ALA A 74 5.05 2.56 4.95
N GLY A 75 6.33 2.67 4.57
CA GLY A 75 6.77 2.55 3.19
C GLY A 75 6.23 3.62 2.22
N PRO A 76 6.41 3.42 0.90
CA PRO A 76 5.89 4.33 -0.11
C PRO A 76 4.37 4.30 -0.19
N ALA A 77 3.77 5.45 -0.47
CA ALA A 77 2.34 5.56 -0.76
C ALA A 77 2.10 6.08 -2.19
N LEU A 78 0.90 5.84 -2.72
CA LEU A 78 0.46 6.42 -3.98
C LEU A 78 -0.23 7.76 -3.72
N TYR A 79 0.42 8.84 -4.17
CA TYR A 79 -0.13 10.19 -4.15
C TYR A 79 -0.86 10.47 -5.45
N VAL A 80 -2.06 11.01 -5.30
CA VAL A 80 -2.97 11.29 -6.42
C VAL A 80 -3.31 12.76 -6.44
N GLY A 81 -2.91 13.45 -7.50
CA GLY A 81 -3.15 14.87 -7.73
C GLY A 81 -4.17 15.10 -8.83
N GLY A 82 -5.07 16.05 -8.65
CA GLY A 82 -6.13 16.32 -9.62
C GLY A 82 -7.02 17.50 -9.26
N SER A 83 -8.18 17.56 -9.92
CA SER A 83 -9.25 18.52 -9.61
C SER A 83 -10.43 17.88 -8.87
N PHE A 84 -10.36 16.58 -8.56
CA PHE A 84 -11.38 15.85 -7.79
C PHE A 84 -11.71 16.52 -6.45
N THR A 85 -12.95 16.38 -6.01
CA THR A 85 -13.48 17.04 -4.81
C THR A 85 -13.54 16.12 -3.61
N ASN A 86 -13.52 14.80 -3.81
CA ASN A 86 -13.64 13.83 -2.73
C ASN A 86 -12.83 12.56 -3.03
N SER A 87 -11.95 12.19 -2.11
CA SER A 87 -11.34 10.86 -2.01
C SER A 87 -12.14 9.94 -1.07
N PRO A 88 -11.84 8.64 -1.01
CA PRO A 88 -12.42 7.74 -0.01
C PRO A 88 -12.12 8.18 1.45
N ALA A 89 -11.01 8.88 1.67
CA ALA A 89 -10.62 9.45 2.96
C ALA A 89 -11.16 10.88 3.19
N GLY A 90 -11.89 11.45 2.22
CA GLY A 90 -12.49 12.79 2.33
C GLY A 90 -11.61 13.94 1.83
N ASP A 91 -10.46 13.65 1.21
CA ASP A 91 -9.55 14.65 0.67
C ASP A 91 -10.06 15.27 -0.64
N ALA A 92 -9.52 16.44 -1.00
CA ALA A 92 -9.78 17.11 -2.26
C ALA A 92 -8.49 17.51 -2.95
N ARG A 93 -8.42 17.32 -4.27
CA ARG A 93 -7.30 17.67 -5.18
C ARG A 93 -5.98 16.93 -4.95
N LEU A 94 -5.71 16.47 -3.73
CA LEU A 94 -4.55 15.67 -3.36
C LEU A 94 -5.00 14.59 -2.39
N ALA A 95 -4.75 13.33 -2.70
CA ALA A 95 -5.09 12.18 -1.87
C ALA A 95 -3.87 11.26 -1.73
N LYS A 96 -3.78 10.56 -0.59
CA LYS A 96 -2.79 9.53 -0.31
C LYS A 96 -3.51 8.19 -0.23
N PHE A 97 -3.14 7.25 -1.09
CA PHE A 97 -3.52 5.85 -0.94
C PHE A 97 -2.31 5.13 -0.36
N GLN A 98 -2.41 4.74 0.91
CA GLN A 98 -1.43 3.83 1.48
C GLN A 98 -1.69 2.42 0.91
N GLY A 99 -0.60 1.74 0.55
CA GLY A 99 -0.65 0.33 0.18
C GLY A 99 -1.07 -0.54 1.36
N CYS A 100 -0.68 -0.10 2.56
CA CYS A 100 -1.00 -0.67 3.85
C CYS A 100 -2.22 0.03 4.48
N ALA A 101 -3.23 -0.69 5.00
CA ALA A 101 -4.16 -0.03 5.90
C ALA A 101 -3.42 0.23 7.22
N PRO A 102 -3.56 1.41 7.84
CA PRO A 102 -2.98 1.61 9.15
C PRO A 102 -3.71 0.72 10.17
N GLY A 103 -3.09 -0.41 10.52
CA GLY A 103 -3.32 -1.13 11.77
C GLY A 103 -4.02 -2.49 11.71
N ALA A 104 -3.52 -3.48 10.97
CA ALA A 104 -3.68 -4.86 11.43
C ALA A 104 -2.54 -5.28 12.36
N ASP A 105 -2.91 -5.92 13.46
CA ASP A 105 -2.05 -6.53 14.47
C ASP A 105 -1.05 -7.54 13.87
N CYS A 106 0.02 -7.03 13.28
CA CYS A 106 1.11 -7.84 12.74
C CYS A 106 2.43 -7.40 13.38
N PRO A 107 2.71 -7.85 14.63
CA PRO A 107 3.96 -7.49 15.31
C PRO A 107 5.21 -7.92 14.55
N ALA A 108 5.07 -8.92 13.67
CA ALA A 108 6.13 -9.43 12.82
C ALA A 108 6.47 -8.56 11.60
N ASP A 109 5.59 -7.63 11.21
CA ASP A 109 5.86 -6.64 10.16
C ASP A 109 6.45 -5.39 10.84
N ILE A 110 7.78 -5.37 10.91
CA ILE A 110 8.56 -4.38 11.66
C ILE A 110 8.84 -3.16 10.78
N THR A 111 8.97 -3.38 9.47
CA THR A 111 9.17 -2.32 8.47
C THR A 111 7.87 -1.61 8.08
N ILE A 112 6.72 -2.15 8.47
CA ILE A 112 5.37 -1.64 8.22
C ILE A 112 5.11 -1.46 6.72
N ASP A 113 5.57 -2.44 5.94
CA ASP A 113 5.39 -2.48 4.49
C ASP A 113 4.30 -3.48 4.04
N CYS A 114 3.54 -4.00 5.02
CA CYS A 114 2.47 -4.99 4.89
C CYS A 114 2.94 -6.37 4.47
N ARG A 115 4.25 -6.66 4.58
CA ARG A 115 4.79 -7.99 4.40
C ARG A 115 5.61 -8.35 5.61
N VAL A 116 5.58 -9.62 5.95
CA VAL A 116 6.60 -10.19 6.84
C VAL A 116 7.61 -10.86 5.93
N ASP A 117 8.75 -10.22 5.70
CA ASP A 117 9.77 -10.76 4.80
C ASP A 117 11.21 -10.62 5.35
N PHE A 118 12.19 -10.67 4.44
CA PHE A 118 13.59 -10.64 4.82
C PHE A 118 13.99 -9.30 5.45
N ASP A 119 13.30 -8.21 5.15
CA ASP A 119 13.61 -6.91 5.71
C ASP A 119 13.20 -6.85 7.21
N ASP A 120 12.07 -7.46 7.60
CA ASP A 120 11.70 -7.60 9.01
C ASP A 120 12.63 -8.56 9.76
N LEU A 121 12.93 -9.71 9.13
CA LEU A 121 13.87 -10.68 9.69
C LEU A 121 15.25 -10.06 9.89
N ALA A 122 15.70 -9.21 8.97
CA ALA A 122 16.98 -8.51 9.10
C ALA A 122 17.00 -7.60 10.33
N ILE A 123 15.88 -6.95 10.68
CA ILE A 123 15.78 -6.10 11.88
C ILE A 123 15.97 -6.96 13.15
N VAL A 124 15.24 -8.08 13.28
CA VAL A 124 15.40 -8.99 14.43
C VAL A 124 16.83 -9.51 14.53
N LEU A 125 17.41 -9.97 13.43
CA LEU A 125 18.78 -10.52 13.41
C LEU A 125 19.84 -9.46 13.72
N SER A 126 19.63 -8.21 13.30
CA SER A 126 20.59 -7.11 13.55
C SER A 126 20.59 -6.64 15.00
N ASN A 127 19.48 -6.81 15.72
CA ASN A 127 19.33 -6.42 17.12
C ASN A 127 19.35 -7.60 18.09
N PHE A 128 19.57 -8.83 17.61
CA PHE A 128 19.53 -10.04 18.42
C PHE A 128 20.45 -9.98 19.66
N GLY A 129 19.89 -10.29 20.83
CA GLY A 129 20.56 -10.23 22.12
C GLY A 129 20.62 -8.85 22.77
N GLN A 130 20.04 -7.81 22.15
CA GLN A 130 19.86 -6.51 22.81
C GLN A 130 18.77 -6.60 23.89
N THR A 131 18.92 -5.78 24.93
CA THR A 131 17.98 -5.69 26.05
C THR A 131 17.73 -4.24 26.41
N GLY A 132 16.47 -3.84 26.60
CA GLY A 132 16.05 -2.48 26.87
C GLY A 132 14.73 -2.14 26.20
N PRO A 133 14.14 -0.98 26.56
CA PRO A 133 12.84 -0.60 26.05
C PRO A 133 12.90 -0.12 24.60
N ASN A 134 11.87 -0.45 23.82
CA ASN A 134 11.65 -0.01 22.43
C ASN A 134 12.80 -0.37 21.46
N ILE A 135 13.33 -1.60 21.54
CA ILE A 135 14.34 -2.06 20.58
C ILE A 135 13.63 -2.47 19.27
N PRO A 136 14.05 -1.95 18.10
CA PRO A 136 13.57 -2.48 16.82
C PRO A 136 13.92 -3.97 16.72
N GLY A 137 12.93 -4.83 16.54
CA GLY A 137 13.12 -6.29 16.57
C GLY A 137 12.56 -6.98 17.81
N ASP A 138 12.21 -6.25 18.86
CA ASP A 138 11.42 -6.76 20.00
C ASP A 138 9.94 -6.72 19.58
N VAL A 139 9.46 -7.81 18.99
CA VAL A 139 8.11 -7.89 18.40
C VAL A 139 7.08 -8.34 19.44
N ASN A 140 7.51 -9.02 20.51
CA ASN A 140 6.62 -9.45 21.58
C ASN A 140 6.54 -8.41 22.73
N ASN A 141 7.35 -7.35 22.69
CA ASN A 141 7.48 -6.27 23.67
C ASN A 141 7.90 -6.76 25.07
N ASP A 142 8.86 -7.68 25.15
CA ASP A 142 9.42 -8.19 26.41
C ASP A 142 10.73 -7.52 26.86
N ASP A 143 11.09 -6.41 26.20
CA ASP A 143 12.32 -5.62 26.38
C ASP A 143 13.59 -6.40 26.02
N THR A 144 13.49 -7.52 25.32
CA THR A 144 14.64 -8.27 24.79
C THR A 144 14.40 -8.66 23.34
N VAL A 145 15.47 -8.72 22.54
CA VAL A 145 15.39 -9.30 21.19
C VAL A 145 15.98 -10.69 21.23
N ASP A 146 15.16 -11.72 21.17
CA ASP A 146 15.61 -13.10 21.33
C ASP A 146 14.94 -14.10 20.37
N PHE A 147 15.00 -15.38 20.70
CA PHE A 147 14.43 -16.43 19.87
C PHE A 147 12.91 -16.38 19.78
N ILE A 148 12.22 -15.77 20.74
CA ILE A 148 10.78 -15.59 20.71
C ILE A 148 10.44 -14.61 19.59
N ASP A 149 11.16 -13.47 19.49
CA ASP A 149 10.94 -12.50 18.41
C ASP A 149 11.22 -13.09 17.03
N LEU A 150 12.35 -13.79 16.92
CA LEU A 150 12.71 -14.49 15.70
C LEU A 150 11.63 -15.52 15.33
N SER A 151 11.10 -16.26 16.31
CA SER A 151 10.07 -17.25 16.06
C SER A 151 8.75 -16.61 15.60
N GLU A 152 8.39 -15.44 16.10
CA GLU A 152 7.18 -14.72 15.71
C GLU A 152 7.29 -14.22 14.25
N VAL A 153 8.43 -13.63 13.88
CA VAL A 153 8.70 -13.23 12.48
C VAL A 153 8.71 -14.43 11.55
N LEU A 154 9.39 -15.52 11.92
CA LEU A 154 9.44 -16.73 11.09
C LEU A 154 8.09 -17.44 10.98
N ALA A 155 7.24 -17.38 12.01
CA ALA A 155 5.91 -17.99 12.00
C ALA A 155 4.96 -17.33 11.00
N ARG A 156 5.19 -16.05 10.68
CA ARG A 156 4.38 -15.25 9.75
C ARG A 156 5.12 -14.93 8.45
N PHE A 157 6.30 -15.51 8.22
CA PHE A 157 7.13 -15.16 7.07
C PHE A 157 6.42 -15.45 5.74
N GLY A 158 6.28 -14.42 4.91
CA GLY A 158 5.54 -14.42 3.66
C GLY A 158 4.07 -14.01 3.79
N ASP A 159 3.57 -13.76 5.01
CA ASP A 159 2.23 -13.23 5.22
C ASP A 159 2.14 -11.77 4.76
N THR A 160 0.98 -11.42 4.20
CA THR A 160 0.59 -10.03 3.95
C THR A 160 -0.31 -9.56 5.09
N CYS A 161 0.09 -8.51 5.79
CA CYS A 161 -0.63 -7.98 6.94
C CYS A 161 -1.50 -6.80 6.52
N PRO A 162 -2.85 -6.82 6.71
CA PRO A 162 -3.73 -5.80 6.14
C PRO A 162 -3.69 -4.41 6.78
#